data_AF-A0A2S3QQ44-F1
#
_entry.id   AF-A0A2S3QQ44-F1
#
_cell.length_a   1.000
_cell.length_b   1.000
_cell.length_c   1.000
_cell.angle_alpha   90.00
_cell.angle_beta   90.00
_cell.angle_gamma   90.00
#
_symmetry.space_group_name_H-M   'P 1'
#
loop_
_entity.id
_entity.type
_entity.pdbx_description
1 polymer ?
#
loop_
_entity_poly.entity_id
_entity_poly.type
_entity_poly.pdbx_seq_one_letter_code
_entity_poly.pdbx_strand_id
1 'polypeptide(L)'
;MKKITLLSVVLMALLSSLTTQARRDESPFERRQRERMEERRKQKELEKRANQINWGANYQDLLNENSRFFKRLFDRYENGNIVGLELVIASSSWSNIESGFGHTMLRFVDNVGTEADDVVLSFVANVDTLKLNYFKGIFGGYPVFPQVKSLRMFMDEYNNKQRRDLDRYIIISNEEIRSNIIRELKTQWEQVTKHRVETQKSVLQNTLDELNKFSTEKYGQGNYGILPLRSGTGSVFALTPVPNNLTSTFKTTVEEVFPVKYELPESSELGDYTFFSNNCAGALVNFLKQVGYPYHKKMGFKGRIPLALPDYLQRALINPYPIIKIHSLRELKDKVANILELKDETYLQYDIDTAQVKKLQKKLSLNEFRKLNEIATLDLEAFKYYASQIQETKSISFDELHGITKAPDALYEICNNSKCEQDVIKGLEEFYGTGSFSKIKEINKEKSLKSITRWKRDHDTKRRERVITRPYKGLLVNKKILDHQKRFYLLDSRW
;
A
#
# COMPACT_ATOMS: atom_id res chain seq x y z
N MET A 1 -62.53 -30.39 -33.09
CA MET A 1 -61.28 -29.79 -32.59
C MET A 1 -61.38 -28.30 -32.25
N LYS A 2 -61.91 -27.40 -33.10
CA LYS A 2 -61.96 -25.94 -32.82
C LYS A 2 -62.70 -25.49 -31.54
N LYS A 3 -63.72 -26.23 -31.08
CA LYS A 3 -64.46 -25.89 -29.85
C LYS A 3 -63.70 -26.20 -28.54
N ILE A 4 -62.80 -27.18 -28.56
CA ILE A 4 -62.00 -27.57 -27.38
C ILE A 4 -60.89 -26.54 -27.13
N THR A 5 -60.27 -26.03 -28.20
CA THR A 5 -59.23 -24.99 -28.11
C THR A 5 -59.78 -23.66 -27.58
N LEU A 6 -60.99 -23.28 -28.02
CA LEU A 6 -61.65 -22.06 -27.53
C LEU A 6 -62.01 -22.18 -26.04
N LEU A 7 -62.49 -23.36 -25.61
CA LEU A 7 -62.82 -23.61 -24.20
C LEU A 7 -61.57 -23.53 -23.31
N SER A 8 -60.43 -24.07 -23.74
CA SER A 8 -59.17 -23.98 -22.98
C SER A 8 -58.64 -22.55 -22.89
N VAL A 9 -58.76 -21.73 -23.94
CA VAL A 9 -58.33 -20.32 -23.91
C VAL A 9 -59.22 -19.50 -22.96
N VAL A 10 -60.54 -19.72 -23.00
CA VAL A 10 -61.48 -19.06 -22.08
C VAL A 10 -61.26 -19.53 -20.64
N LEU A 11 -60.99 -20.82 -20.42
CA LEU A 11 -60.69 -21.35 -19.09
C LEU A 11 -59.36 -20.81 -18.55
N MET A 12 -58.32 -20.68 -19.38
CA MET A 12 -57.05 -20.05 -18.98
C MET A 12 -57.22 -18.56 -18.68
N ALA A 13 -58.03 -17.84 -19.45
CA ALA A 13 -58.35 -16.43 -19.19
C ALA A 13 -59.19 -16.23 -17.91
N LEU A 14 -60.11 -17.16 -17.62
CA LEU A 14 -60.89 -17.15 -16.38
C LEU A 14 -60.04 -17.57 -15.18
N LEU A 15 -59.12 -18.52 -15.33
CA LEU A 15 -58.17 -18.89 -14.27
C LEU A 15 -57.15 -17.79 -14.00
N SER A 16 -56.67 -17.07 -15.03
CA SER A 16 -55.82 -15.89 -14.84
C SER A 16 -56.61 -14.74 -14.20
N SER A 17 -57.86 -14.51 -14.60
CA SER A 17 -58.76 -13.55 -13.95
C SER A 17 -59.01 -13.90 -12.48
N LEU A 18 -59.32 -15.16 -12.17
CA LEU A 18 -59.59 -15.63 -10.80
C LEU A 18 -58.34 -15.62 -9.92
N THR A 19 -57.15 -15.90 -10.44
CA THR A 19 -55.90 -15.73 -9.70
C THR A 19 -55.53 -14.26 -9.49
N THR A 20 -55.97 -13.38 -10.39
CA THR A 20 -55.81 -11.92 -10.23
C THR A 20 -56.79 -11.36 -9.19
N GLN A 21 -58.01 -11.91 -9.12
CA GLN A 21 -59.05 -11.55 -8.14
C GLN A 21 -58.87 -12.25 -6.77
N ALA A 22 -58.20 -13.39 -6.73
CA ALA A 22 -57.78 -14.07 -5.50
C ALA A 22 -56.43 -13.56 -4.96
N ARG A 23 -55.94 -12.42 -5.46
CA ARG A 23 -55.07 -11.54 -4.66
C ARG A 23 -55.88 -11.05 -3.47
N ARG A 24 -55.98 -11.91 -2.45
CA ARG A 24 -56.40 -11.56 -1.10
C ARG A 24 -55.73 -10.24 -0.75
N ASP A 25 -56.48 -9.33 -0.14
CA ASP A 25 -55.93 -8.14 0.49
C ASP A 25 -54.69 -8.57 1.28
N GLU A 26 -53.52 -8.15 0.80
CA GLU A 26 -52.26 -8.41 1.47
C GLU A 26 -52.44 -8.03 2.93
N SER A 27 -52.14 -8.97 3.82
CA SER A 27 -52.29 -8.70 5.23
C SER A 27 -51.47 -7.44 5.57
N PRO A 28 -51.92 -6.59 6.51
CA PRO A 28 -51.13 -5.44 6.95
C PRO A 28 -49.71 -5.81 7.41
N PHE A 29 -49.47 -7.08 7.74
CA PHE A 29 -48.14 -7.62 8.01
C PHE A 29 -47.28 -7.79 6.74
N GLU A 30 -47.79 -8.46 5.70
CA GLU A 30 -47.07 -8.68 4.44
C GLU A 30 -46.73 -7.36 3.74
N ARG A 31 -47.66 -6.39 3.76
CA ARG A 31 -47.42 -5.04 3.24
C ARG A 31 -46.25 -4.36 3.94
N ARG A 32 -46.24 -4.38 5.28
CA ARG A 32 -45.13 -3.83 6.09
C ARG A 32 -43.81 -4.56 5.85
N GLN A 33 -43.83 -5.89 5.65
CA GLN A 33 -42.60 -6.64 5.31
C GLN A 33 -42.08 -6.25 3.94
N ARG A 34 -42.96 -6.09 2.94
CA ARG A 34 -42.57 -5.62 1.61
C ARG A 34 -41.99 -4.22 1.65
N GLU A 35 -42.66 -3.29 2.32
CA GLU A 35 -42.19 -1.91 2.49
C GLU A 35 -40.81 -1.87 3.15
N ARG A 36 -40.59 -2.62 4.25
CA ARG A 36 -39.27 -2.75 4.90
C ARG A 36 -38.22 -3.35 3.98
N MET A 37 -38.58 -4.34 3.17
CA MET A 37 -37.65 -4.95 2.21
C MET A 37 -37.29 -3.98 1.08
N GLU A 38 -38.25 -3.19 0.61
CA GLU A 38 -38.02 -2.15 -0.40
C GLU A 38 -37.17 -1.00 0.16
N GLU A 39 -37.45 -0.54 1.37
CA GLU A 39 -36.65 0.47 2.08
C GLU A 39 -35.21 0.00 2.28
N ARG A 40 -35.00 -1.25 2.72
CA ARG A 40 -33.66 -1.86 2.81
C ARG A 40 -32.96 -1.96 1.46
N ARG A 41 -33.68 -2.24 0.37
CA ARG A 41 -33.10 -2.25 -0.99
C ARG A 41 -32.66 -0.86 -1.40
N LYS A 42 -33.52 0.15 -1.21
CA LYS A 42 -33.19 1.56 -1.48
C LYS A 42 -31.99 2.02 -0.66
N GLN A 43 -31.93 1.70 0.63
CA GLN A 43 -30.79 2.02 1.48
C GLN A 43 -29.50 1.36 0.99
N LYS A 44 -29.54 0.06 0.63
CA LYS A 44 -28.37 -0.64 0.06
C LYS A 44 -27.91 -0.05 -1.26
N GLU A 45 -28.83 0.40 -2.11
CA GLU A 45 -28.49 1.07 -3.37
C GLU A 45 -27.85 2.44 -3.12
N LEU A 46 -28.36 3.22 -2.17
CA LEU A 46 -27.77 4.49 -1.75
C LEU A 46 -26.37 4.29 -1.17
N GLU A 47 -26.19 3.33 -0.27
CA GLU A 47 -24.88 2.95 0.27
C GLU A 47 -23.94 2.53 -0.87
N LYS A 48 -24.40 1.68 -1.79
CA LYS A 48 -23.59 1.26 -2.95
C LYS A 48 -23.15 2.46 -3.80
N ARG A 49 -24.04 3.41 -4.08
CA ARG A 49 -23.72 4.63 -4.84
C ARG A 49 -22.72 5.51 -4.08
N ALA A 50 -22.95 5.76 -2.80
CA ALA A 50 -22.02 6.52 -1.96
C ALA A 50 -20.62 5.89 -1.92
N ASN A 51 -20.56 4.56 -1.86
CA ASN A 51 -19.30 3.81 -1.86
C ASN A 51 -18.57 3.97 -3.19
N GLN A 52 -19.28 3.90 -4.32
CA GLN A 52 -18.71 4.13 -5.64
C GLN A 52 -18.17 5.55 -5.80
N ILE A 53 -18.89 6.56 -5.27
CA ILE A 53 -18.47 7.96 -5.25
C ILE A 53 -17.17 8.11 -4.45
N ASN A 54 -17.15 7.63 -3.21
CA ASN A 54 -15.99 7.73 -2.33
C ASN A 54 -14.79 6.98 -2.91
N TRP A 55 -15.03 5.79 -3.47
CA TRP A 55 -13.97 5.00 -4.08
C TRP A 55 -13.38 5.68 -5.31
N GLY A 56 -14.21 6.17 -6.25
CA GLY A 56 -13.73 6.85 -7.46
C GLY A 56 -12.94 8.12 -7.13
N ALA A 57 -13.37 8.86 -6.10
CA ALA A 57 -12.68 10.04 -5.60
C ALA A 57 -11.31 9.68 -4.97
N ASN A 58 -11.30 8.74 -4.03
CA ASN A 58 -10.07 8.27 -3.38
C ASN A 58 -9.07 7.69 -4.39
N TYR A 59 -9.56 7.04 -5.44
CA TYR A 59 -8.73 6.47 -6.48
C TYR A 59 -8.05 7.55 -7.34
N GLN A 60 -8.76 8.63 -7.68
CA GLN A 60 -8.13 9.77 -8.37
C GLN A 60 -7.10 10.46 -7.49
N ASP A 61 -7.41 10.64 -6.20
CA ASP A 61 -6.48 11.21 -5.24
C ASP A 61 -5.20 10.35 -5.16
N LEU A 62 -5.35 9.02 -5.07
CA LEU A 62 -4.25 8.06 -5.11
C LEU A 62 -3.42 8.15 -6.39
N LEU A 63 -4.06 8.22 -7.57
CA LEU A 63 -3.35 8.36 -8.84
C LEU A 63 -2.56 9.66 -8.93
N ASN A 64 -3.14 10.77 -8.46
CA ASN A 64 -2.48 12.07 -8.45
C ASN A 64 -1.29 12.10 -7.48
N GLU A 65 -1.46 11.51 -6.29
CA GLU A 65 -0.37 11.34 -5.34
C GLU A 65 0.75 10.49 -5.92
N ASN A 66 0.42 9.34 -6.50
CA ASN A 66 1.39 8.48 -7.19
C ASN A 66 2.11 9.25 -8.31
N SER A 67 1.41 10.00 -9.17
CA SER A 67 2.04 10.82 -10.22
C SER A 67 3.11 11.74 -9.66
N ARG A 68 2.81 12.42 -8.54
CA ARG A 68 3.76 13.33 -7.88
C ARG A 68 4.99 12.60 -7.37
N PHE A 69 4.82 11.45 -6.71
CA PHE A 69 5.94 10.69 -6.16
C PHE A 69 6.76 9.96 -7.22
N PHE A 70 6.13 9.43 -8.27
CA PHE A 70 6.85 8.86 -9.41
C PHE A 70 7.66 9.92 -10.14
N LYS A 71 7.08 11.10 -10.40
CA LYS A 71 7.83 12.22 -10.96
C LYS A 71 9.05 12.55 -10.10
N ARG A 72 8.87 12.69 -8.78
CA ARG A 72 9.98 12.92 -7.85
C ARG A 72 11.04 11.82 -7.94
N LEU A 73 10.65 10.55 -7.97
CA LEU A 73 11.58 9.43 -8.09
C LEU A 73 12.40 9.50 -9.38
N PHE A 74 11.73 9.75 -10.52
CA PHE A 74 12.39 9.84 -11.82
C PHE A 74 13.32 11.06 -11.89
N ASP A 75 12.87 12.22 -11.40
CA ASP A 75 13.71 13.42 -11.32
C ASP A 75 14.95 13.17 -10.43
N ARG A 76 14.80 12.49 -9.29
CA ARG A 76 15.93 12.15 -8.40
C ARG A 76 16.90 11.18 -9.08
N TYR A 77 16.38 10.18 -9.78
CA TYR A 77 17.17 9.21 -10.52
C TYR A 77 17.94 9.83 -11.68
N GLU A 78 17.30 10.66 -12.50
CA GLU A 78 17.92 11.35 -13.64
C GLU A 78 19.05 12.30 -13.19
N ASN A 79 18.97 12.80 -11.95
CA ASN A 79 20.01 13.61 -11.33
C ASN A 79 21.07 12.79 -10.55
N GLY A 80 21.05 11.46 -10.60
CA GLY A 80 22.02 10.59 -9.92
C GLY A 80 21.90 10.56 -8.39
N ASN A 81 20.75 10.96 -7.85
CA ASN A 81 20.57 11.10 -6.40
C ASN A 81 20.15 9.80 -5.70
N ILE A 82 19.76 8.76 -6.44
CA ILE A 82 19.35 7.47 -5.85
C ILE A 82 20.60 6.62 -5.56
N VAL A 83 20.99 6.58 -4.29
CA VAL A 83 22.22 5.91 -3.83
C VAL A 83 21.98 4.47 -3.40
N GLY A 84 20.73 4.08 -3.10
CA GLY A 84 20.48 2.77 -2.54
C GLY A 84 19.02 2.31 -2.60
N LEU A 85 18.82 1.06 -2.22
CA LEU A 85 17.51 0.41 -2.10
C LEU A 85 17.38 -0.20 -0.72
N GLU A 86 16.18 -0.15 -0.14
CA GLU A 86 15.86 -0.86 1.09
C GLU A 86 14.52 -1.57 0.96
N LEU A 87 14.46 -2.81 1.47
CA LEU A 87 13.19 -3.45 1.78
C LEU A 87 12.75 -2.97 3.16
N VAL A 88 11.56 -2.42 3.24
CA VAL A 88 10.91 -2.03 4.50
C VAL A 88 9.74 -2.98 4.75
N ILE A 89 9.62 -3.50 5.97
CA ILE A 89 8.54 -4.41 6.35
C ILE A 89 7.84 -3.88 7.59
N ALA A 90 6.56 -3.59 7.48
CA ALA A 90 5.72 -3.36 8.64
C ALA A 90 5.36 -4.69 9.31
N SER A 91 5.59 -4.79 10.62
CA SER A 91 5.30 -5.99 11.44
C SER A 91 3.84 -6.44 11.29
N SER A 92 3.49 -7.68 11.60
CA SER A 92 2.08 -8.09 11.56
C SER A 92 1.23 -7.35 12.59
N SER A 93 -0.06 -7.16 12.27
CA SER A 93 -1.07 -6.65 13.19
C SER A 93 -2.38 -7.39 13.00
N TRP A 94 -3.03 -7.77 14.09
CA TRP A 94 -4.33 -8.45 14.08
C TRP A 94 -5.52 -7.50 14.04
N SER A 95 -5.27 -6.19 13.85
CA SER A 95 -6.33 -5.19 13.70
C SER A 95 -7.25 -5.53 12.51
N ASN A 96 -6.69 -6.04 11.42
CA ASN A 96 -7.42 -6.58 10.26
C ASN A 96 -6.69 -7.79 9.67
N ILE A 97 -7.40 -8.67 8.93
CA ILE A 97 -6.83 -9.92 8.40
C ILE A 97 -5.64 -9.67 7.46
N GLU A 98 -5.73 -8.63 6.64
CA GLU A 98 -4.74 -8.29 5.63
C GLU A 98 -3.44 -7.77 6.27
N SER A 99 -3.56 -7.16 7.45
CA SER A 99 -2.41 -6.71 8.24
C SER A 99 -1.73 -7.84 9.01
N GLY A 100 -2.40 -8.99 9.16
CA GLY A 100 -1.89 -10.16 9.89
C GLY A 100 -0.62 -10.75 9.28
N PHE A 101 -0.36 -10.49 7.99
CA PHE A 101 0.81 -11.01 7.28
C PHE A 101 2.00 -10.04 7.25
N GLY A 102 1.83 -8.80 7.72
CA GLY A 102 2.80 -7.73 7.51
C GLY A 102 2.55 -6.94 6.22
N HIS A 103 3.39 -5.95 5.93
CA HIS A 103 3.33 -5.21 4.66
C HIS A 103 4.74 -4.90 4.17
N THR A 104 5.02 -5.15 2.89
CA THR A 104 6.35 -4.94 2.30
C THR A 104 6.37 -3.74 1.38
N MET A 105 7.43 -2.94 1.50
CA MET A 105 7.65 -1.74 0.71
C MET A 105 9.10 -1.71 0.21
N LEU A 106 9.32 -1.13 -0.96
CA LEU A 106 10.63 -0.86 -1.53
C LEU A 106 10.93 0.64 -1.42
N ARG A 107 11.89 1.01 -0.58
CA ARG A 107 12.37 2.39 -0.43
C ARG A 107 13.52 2.64 -1.40
N PHE A 108 13.47 3.78 -2.09
CA PHE A 108 14.55 4.33 -2.88
C PHE A 108 15.28 5.36 -2.02
N VAL A 109 16.50 5.00 -1.59
CA VAL A 109 17.30 5.85 -0.71
C VAL A 109 17.95 6.93 -1.56
N ASP A 110 17.62 8.19 -1.30
CA ASP A 110 18.21 9.33 -2.00
C ASP A 110 19.23 10.08 -1.13
N ASN A 111 20.01 10.98 -1.73
CA ASN A 111 20.98 11.84 -1.03
C ASN A 111 20.55 13.32 -0.99
N VAL A 112 19.25 13.61 -1.19
CA VAL A 112 18.73 14.98 -1.21
C VAL A 112 17.49 15.13 -0.33
N GLY A 113 17.67 15.87 0.77
CA GLY A 113 16.62 16.17 1.74
C GLY A 113 16.73 15.26 2.96
N THR A 114 15.61 15.02 3.62
CA THR A 114 15.49 14.16 4.80
C THR A 114 15.18 12.72 4.41
N GLU A 115 15.64 11.75 5.18
CA GLU A 115 15.39 10.33 4.98
C GLU A 115 13.89 9.99 4.96
N ALA A 116 13.10 10.67 5.78
CA ALA A 116 11.65 10.54 5.80
C ALA A 116 10.96 10.95 4.50
N ASP A 117 11.63 11.73 3.66
CA ASP A 117 11.09 12.17 2.38
C ASP A 117 11.43 11.22 1.23
N ASP A 118 12.25 10.19 1.46
CA ASP A 118 12.57 9.18 0.45
C ASP A 118 11.31 8.57 -0.15
N VAL A 119 11.36 8.30 -1.45
CA VAL A 119 10.24 7.69 -2.17
C VAL A 119 10.18 6.20 -1.83
N VAL A 120 8.99 5.73 -1.49
CA VAL A 120 8.72 4.36 -1.12
C VAL A 120 7.59 3.82 -1.99
N LEU A 121 7.85 2.70 -2.67
CA LEU A 121 6.88 1.94 -3.45
C LEU A 121 6.33 0.79 -2.61
N SER A 122 5.01 0.61 -2.64
CA SER A 122 4.34 -0.58 -2.16
C SER A 122 3.36 -1.11 -3.18
N PHE A 123 2.85 -2.32 -2.95
CA PHE A 123 1.76 -2.91 -3.72
C PHE A 123 0.57 -3.17 -2.81
N VAL A 124 -0.58 -2.62 -3.16
CA VAL A 124 -1.82 -2.72 -2.39
C VAL A 124 -2.91 -3.39 -3.23
N ALA A 125 -3.88 -4.00 -2.56
CA ALA A 125 -5.10 -4.45 -3.22
C ALA A 125 -5.96 -3.22 -3.55
N ASN A 126 -6.46 -3.10 -4.77
CA ASN A 126 -7.45 -2.10 -5.09
C ASN A 126 -8.84 -2.58 -4.66
N VAL A 127 -9.26 -2.20 -3.46
CA VAL A 127 -10.54 -2.60 -2.89
C VAL A 127 -11.63 -1.65 -3.40
N ASP A 128 -12.46 -2.14 -4.33
CA ASP A 128 -13.60 -1.45 -4.98
C ASP A 128 -14.82 -1.21 -4.07
N THR A 129 -14.72 -1.56 -2.79
CA THR A 129 -15.84 -1.70 -1.86
C THR A 129 -15.46 -1.21 -0.47
N LEU A 130 -16.40 -0.60 0.27
CA LEU A 130 -16.14 -0.18 1.67
C LEU A 130 -15.84 -1.36 2.60
N LYS A 131 -16.40 -2.54 2.28
CA LYS A 131 -16.17 -3.77 3.04
C LYS A 131 -15.36 -4.72 2.19
N LEU A 132 -14.24 -5.16 2.75
CA LEU A 132 -13.39 -6.17 2.14
C LEU A 132 -14.20 -7.45 1.88
N ASN A 133 -14.19 -7.91 0.63
CA ASN A 133 -14.68 -9.22 0.26
C ASN A 133 -13.56 -10.23 0.50
N TYR A 134 -13.62 -10.92 1.65
CA TYR A 134 -12.63 -11.92 2.03
C TYR A 134 -12.49 -13.05 1.01
N PHE A 135 -13.56 -13.41 0.28
CA PHE A 135 -13.49 -14.41 -0.78
C PHE A 135 -12.59 -13.92 -1.92
N LYS A 136 -12.77 -12.67 -2.38
CA LYS A 136 -11.86 -12.04 -3.35
C LYS A 136 -10.42 -11.96 -2.79
N GLY A 137 -10.26 -11.66 -1.49
CA GLY A 137 -8.95 -11.62 -0.86
C GLY A 137 -8.23 -12.99 -0.80
N ILE A 138 -8.97 -14.08 -0.59
CA ILE A 138 -8.41 -15.43 -0.49
C ILE A 138 -8.14 -16.02 -1.88
N PHE A 139 -9.09 -15.90 -2.80
CA PHE A 139 -9.06 -16.57 -4.11
C PHE A 139 -8.59 -15.70 -5.27
N GLY A 140 -8.39 -14.40 -5.04
CA GLY A 140 -8.15 -13.44 -6.11
C GLY A 140 -9.43 -12.70 -6.52
N GLY A 141 -9.25 -11.57 -7.19
CA GLY A 141 -10.33 -10.70 -7.64
C GLY A 141 -10.24 -9.25 -7.19
N TYR A 142 -9.14 -8.89 -6.50
CA TYR A 142 -8.71 -7.50 -6.36
C TYR A 142 -7.48 -7.29 -7.24
N PRO A 143 -7.43 -6.28 -8.13
CA PRO A 143 -6.21 -6.03 -8.88
C PRO A 143 -5.13 -5.49 -7.94
N VAL A 144 -3.88 -5.91 -8.17
CA VAL A 144 -2.72 -5.33 -7.51
C VAL A 144 -2.47 -3.94 -8.08
N PHE A 145 -2.20 -2.97 -7.22
CA PHE A 145 -1.93 -1.59 -7.61
C PHE A 145 -0.68 -1.06 -6.92
N PRO A 146 0.24 -0.39 -7.64
CA PRO A 146 1.40 0.25 -7.02
C PRO A 146 0.93 1.49 -6.24
N GLN A 147 1.34 1.61 -4.98
CA GLN A 147 1.14 2.81 -4.17
C GLN A 147 2.51 3.41 -3.84
N VAL A 148 2.69 4.68 -4.18
CA VAL A 148 3.95 5.39 -3.94
C VAL A 148 3.70 6.55 -3.00
N LYS A 149 4.46 6.60 -1.91
CA LYS A 149 4.42 7.67 -0.89
C LYS A 149 5.83 7.98 -0.40
N SER A 150 5.98 8.98 0.46
CA SER A 150 7.23 9.13 1.21
C SER A 150 7.32 8.14 2.37
N LEU A 151 8.53 7.87 2.86
CA LEU A 151 8.74 7.06 4.06
C LEU A 151 7.96 7.61 5.26
N ARG A 152 7.91 8.94 5.42
CA ARG A 152 7.15 9.65 6.45
C ARG A 152 5.68 9.25 6.45
N MET A 153 5.06 9.20 5.28
CA MET A 153 3.64 8.86 5.17
C MET A 153 3.38 7.40 5.54
N PHE A 154 4.26 6.48 5.15
CA PHE A 154 4.16 5.08 5.58
C PHE A 154 4.46 4.91 7.07
N MET A 155 5.34 5.71 7.65
CA MET A 155 5.58 5.72 9.09
C MET A 155 4.36 6.23 9.85
N ASP A 156 3.75 7.32 9.42
CA ASP A 156 2.50 7.79 10.02
C ASP A 156 1.39 6.73 9.94
N GLU A 157 1.26 6.05 8.79
CA GLU A 157 0.28 4.99 8.60
C GLU A 157 0.55 3.75 9.47
N TYR A 158 1.77 3.21 9.46
CA TYR A 158 2.08 1.95 10.14
C TYR A 158 2.53 2.14 11.58
N ASN A 159 3.45 3.06 11.83
CA ASN A 159 4.05 3.27 13.15
C ASN A 159 3.09 4.01 14.08
N ASN A 160 2.55 5.15 13.62
CA ASN A 160 1.76 6.03 14.47
C ASN A 160 0.30 5.56 14.60
N LYS A 161 -0.36 5.31 13.47
CA LYS A 161 -1.78 4.90 13.41
C LYS A 161 -1.98 3.42 13.73
N GLN A 162 -1.23 2.52 13.08
CA GLN A 162 -1.41 1.07 13.28
C GLN A 162 -0.55 0.45 14.38
N ARG A 163 0.39 1.21 14.99
CA ARG A 163 1.27 0.74 16.08
C ARG A 163 2.14 -0.45 15.69
N ARG A 164 2.72 -0.39 14.49
CA ARG A 164 3.53 -1.46 13.90
C ARG A 164 4.97 -1.00 13.78
N ASP A 165 5.89 -1.88 14.19
CA ASP A 165 7.31 -1.65 13.98
C ASP A 165 7.61 -1.74 12.48
N LEU A 166 8.60 -0.97 12.02
CA LEU A 166 9.14 -1.10 10.68
C LEU A 166 10.55 -1.69 10.73
N ASP A 167 10.71 -2.78 10.01
CA ASP A 167 11.98 -3.47 9.83
C ASP A 167 12.57 -3.08 8.48
N ARG A 168 13.76 -2.47 8.48
CA ARG A 168 14.48 -2.06 7.28
C ARG A 168 15.63 -3.03 6.99
N TYR A 169 15.78 -3.35 5.72
CA TYR A 169 16.78 -4.27 5.19
C TYR A 169 17.45 -3.62 3.99
N ILE A 170 18.75 -3.36 4.09
CA ILE A 170 19.55 -2.82 2.99
C ILE A 170 19.58 -3.85 1.86
N ILE A 171 19.28 -3.41 0.64
CA ILE A 171 19.40 -4.19 -0.58
C ILE A 171 20.67 -3.73 -1.29
N ILE A 172 21.68 -4.60 -1.35
CA ILE A 172 22.89 -4.29 -2.11
C ILE A 172 22.57 -4.25 -3.61
N SER A 173 23.01 -3.20 -4.28
CA SER A 173 22.73 -2.92 -5.69
C SER A 173 23.91 -2.18 -6.32
N ASN A 174 24.02 -2.25 -7.64
CA ASN A 174 24.84 -1.33 -8.41
C ASN A 174 23.91 -0.38 -9.18
N GLU A 175 24.49 0.61 -9.85
CA GLU A 175 23.75 1.55 -10.68
C GLU A 175 22.86 0.85 -11.72
N GLU A 176 23.37 -0.15 -12.43
CA GLU A 176 22.61 -0.91 -13.45
C GLU A 176 21.31 -1.53 -12.89
N ILE A 177 21.38 -2.18 -11.72
CA ILE A 177 20.22 -2.77 -11.04
C ILE A 177 19.21 -1.69 -10.67
N ARG A 178 19.67 -0.57 -10.09
CA ARG A 178 18.80 0.56 -9.71
C ARG A 178 18.12 1.15 -10.94
N SER A 179 18.88 1.33 -12.02
CA SER A 179 18.42 1.84 -13.31
C SER A 179 17.37 0.93 -13.95
N ASN A 180 17.56 -0.39 -13.91
CA ASN A 180 16.59 -1.34 -14.46
C ASN A 180 15.27 -1.33 -13.68
N ILE A 181 15.33 -1.26 -12.35
CA ILE A 181 14.14 -1.13 -11.49
C ILE A 181 13.36 0.15 -11.84
N ILE A 182 14.06 1.28 -11.90
CA ILE A 182 13.41 2.59 -12.10
C ILE A 182 12.86 2.72 -13.53
N ARG A 183 13.57 2.18 -14.53
CA ARG A 183 13.10 2.14 -15.92
C ARG A 183 11.83 1.31 -16.06
N GLU A 184 11.78 0.13 -15.45
CA GLU A 184 10.58 -0.70 -15.47
C GLU A 184 9.39 0.00 -14.79
N LEU A 185 9.62 0.65 -13.65
CA LEU A 185 8.57 1.45 -12.99
C LEU A 185 8.09 2.62 -13.86
N LYS A 186 9.00 3.29 -14.58
CA LYS A 186 8.66 4.35 -15.52
C LYS A 186 7.76 3.82 -16.64
N THR A 187 8.14 2.70 -17.26
CA THR A 187 7.34 2.03 -18.30
C THR A 187 5.94 1.65 -17.78
N GLN A 188 5.85 0.96 -16.64
CA GLN A 188 4.57 0.55 -16.06
C GLN A 188 3.69 1.76 -15.69
N TRP A 189 4.30 2.82 -15.15
CA TRP A 189 3.57 4.04 -14.79
C TRP A 189 3.07 4.83 -16.00
N GLU A 190 3.86 4.89 -17.08
CA GLU A 190 3.45 5.48 -18.35
C GLU A 190 2.27 4.73 -18.97
N GLN A 191 2.25 3.40 -18.90
CA GLN A 191 1.11 2.59 -19.32
C GLN A 191 -0.15 2.88 -18.50
N VAL A 192 -0.03 2.94 -17.17
CA VAL A 192 -1.14 3.32 -16.27
C VAL A 192 -1.65 4.72 -16.60
N THR A 193 -0.75 5.67 -16.84
CA THR A 193 -1.10 7.06 -17.18
C THR A 193 -1.79 7.15 -18.53
N LYS A 194 -1.29 6.44 -19.54
CA LYS A 194 -1.89 6.39 -20.89
C LYS A 194 -3.30 5.80 -20.83
N HIS A 195 -3.45 4.64 -20.19
CA HIS A 195 -4.75 4.01 -20.02
C HIS A 195 -5.71 4.91 -19.23
N ARG A 196 -5.22 5.59 -18.19
CA ARG A 196 -6.00 6.59 -17.45
C ARG A 196 -6.53 7.66 -18.41
N VAL A 197 -5.70 8.29 -19.24
CA VAL A 197 -6.15 9.37 -20.15
C VAL A 197 -7.21 8.86 -21.15
N GLU A 198 -6.98 7.69 -21.75
CA GLU A 198 -7.87 7.09 -22.74
C GLU A 198 -9.23 6.70 -22.12
N THR A 199 -9.21 5.95 -21.02
CA THR A 199 -10.41 5.48 -20.32
C THR A 199 -11.16 6.63 -19.67
N GLN A 200 -10.47 7.60 -19.07
CA GLN A 200 -11.13 8.75 -18.43
C GLN A 200 -11.91 9.58 -19.43
N LYS A 201 -11.36 9.87 -20.61
CA LYS A 201 -12.07 10.67 -21.62
C LYS A 201 -13.36 9.97 -22.07
N SER A 202 -13.30 8.67 -22.35
CA SER A 202 -14.44 7.87 -22.79
C SER A 202 -15.50 7.74 -21.70
N VAL A 203 -15.10 7.34 -20.49
CA VAL A 203 -16.01 7.15 -19.36
C VAL A 203 -16.65 8.47 -18.95
N LEU A 204 -15.89 9.57 -18.97
CA LEU A 204 -16.41 10.91 -18.68
C LEU A 204 -17.50 11.30 -19.68
N GLN A 205 -17.23 11.16 -20.97
CA GLN A 205 -18.20 11.49 -22.02
C GLN A 205 -19.46 10.63 -21.89
N ASN A 206 -19.31 9.31 -21.72
CA ASN A 206 -20.45 8.41 -21.53
C ASN A 206 -21.26 8.76 -20.29
N THR A 207 -20.60 9.14 -19.18
CA THR A 207 -21.28 9.57 -17.95
C THR A 207 -22.05 10.87 -18.17
N LEU A 208 -21.48 11.82 -18.90
CA LEU A 208 -22.16 13.08 -19.25
C LEU A 208 -23.37 12.83 -20.17
N ASP A 209 -23.25 11.92 -21.14
CA ASP A 209 -24.34 11.56 -22.05
C ASP A 209 -25.48 10.85 -21.28
N GLU A 210 -25.15 9.90 -20.39
CA GLU A 210 -26.11 9.25 -19.49
C GLU A 210 -26.82 10.27 -18.58
N LEU A 211 -26.05 11.21 -18.02
CA LEU A 211 -26.58 12.30 -17.19
C LEU A 211 -27.52 13.22 -17.95
N ASN A 212 -27.15 13.63 -19.17
CA ASN A 212 -27.98 14.47 -20.01
C ASN A 212 -29.28 13.77 -20.37
N LYS A 213 -29.20 12.48 -20.73
CA LYS A 213 -30.37 11.64 -21.00
C LYS A 213 -31.27 11.52 -19.77
N PHE A 214 -30.71 11.15 -18.61
CA PHE A 214 -31.44 11.03 -17.36
C PHE A 214 -32.10 12.34 -16.93
N SER A 215 -31.35 13.45 -17.03
CA SER A 215 -31.84 14.79 -16.73
C SER A 215 -33.04 15.16 -17.62
N THR A 216 -32.92 14.91 -18.92
CA THR A 216 -33.99 15.18 -19.91
C THR A 216 -35.22 14.32 -19.65
N GLU A 217 -35.04 13.02 -19.38
CA GLU A 217 -36.15 12.08 -19.12
C GLU A 217 -36.89 12.39 -17.82
N LYS A 218 -36.15 12.76 -16.77
CA LYS A 218 -36.73 12.97 -15.43
C LYS A 218 -37.26 14.38 -15.20
N TYR A 219 -36.56 15.39 -15.72
CA TYR A 219 -36.83 16.79 -15.39
C TYR A 219 -37.19 17.65 -16.62
N GLY A 220 -37.11 17.11 -17.84
CA GLY A 220 -37.32 17.87 -19.06
C GLY A 220 -36.06 18.58 -19.55
N GLN A 221 -36.01 18.83 -20.86
CA GLN A 221 -34.84 19.40 -21.53
C GLN A 221 -34.54 20.83 -21.03
N GLY A 222 -33.30 21.08 -20.61
CA GLY A 222 -32.81 22.42 -20.24
C GLY A 222 -33.12 22.89 -18.82
N ASN A 223 -33.89 22.11 -18.03
CA ASN A 223 -34.25 22.50 -16.66
C ASN A 223 -33.13 22.26 -15.63
N TYR A 224 -32.18 21.38 -15.94
CA TYR A 224 -31.08 21.01 -15.05
C TYR A 224 -29.74 21.01 -15.78
N GLY A 225 -28.74 21.63 -15.16
CA GLY A 225 -27.35 21.61 -15.58
C GLY A 225 -26.56 20.53 -14.86
N ILE A 226 -25.45 20.11 -15.47
CA ILE A 226 -24.49 19.18 -14.89
C ILE A 226 -23.34 19.98 -14.25
N LEU A 227 -23.15 19.83 -12.95
CA LEU A 227 -22.11 20.50 -12.17
C LEU A 227 -21.07 19.48 -11.68
N PRO A 228 -19.78 19.60 -12.02
CA PRO A 228 -18.75 18.80 -11.37
C PRO A 228 -18.57 19.22 -9.90
N LEU A 229 -18.78 18.30 -8.95
CA LEU A 229 -18.69 18.61 -7.50
C LEU A 229 -17.24 18.64 -6.97
N ARG A 230 -16.30 17.97 -7.64
CA ARG A 230 -14.86 18.07 -7.36
C ARG A 230 -14.17 18.69 -8.57
N SER A 231 -13.84 19.98 -8.44
CA SER A 231 -13.48 20.88 -9.54
C SER A 231 -12.20 20.55 -10.31
N GLY A 232 -11.37 19.61 -9.83
CA GLY A 232 -10.12 19.23 -10.52
C GLY A 232 -10.18 17.90 -11.27
N THR A 233 -11.05 16.95 -10.87
CA THR A 233 -10.98 15.56 -11.36
C THR A 233 -12.21 15.12 -12.14
N GLY A 234 -13.33 15.86 -12.05
CA GLY A 234 -14.59 15.48 -12.72
C GLY A 234 -15.14 14.13 -12.29
N SER A 235 -14.74 13.62 -11.12
CA SER A 235 -15.07 12.26 -10.66
C SER A 235 -16.50 12.09 -10.16
N VAL A 236 -17.16 13.21 -9.91
CA VAL A 236 -18.50 13.27 -9.34
C VAL A 236 -19.24 14.44 -9.98
N PHE A 237 -20.38 14.14 -10.57
CA PHE A 237 -21.30 15.13 -11.13
C PHE A 237 -22.53 15.26 -10.27
N ALA A 238 -23.07 16.47 -10.22
CA ALA A 238 -24.37 16.78 -9.66
C ALA A 238 -25.30 17.30 -10.75
N LEU A 239 -26.58 16.96 -10.65
CA LEU A 239 -27.62 17.70 -11.35
C LEU A 239 -28.07 18.87 -10.46
N THR A 240 -28.01 20.07 -11.02
CA THR A 240 -28.45 21.32 -10.38
C THR A 240 -29.52 21.97 -11.25
N PRO A 241 -30.58 22.56 -10.69
CA PRO A 241 -31.53 23.36 -11.47
C PRO A 241 -30.80 24.47 -12.23
N VAL A 242 -31.16 24.70 -13.49
CA VAL A 242 -30.72 25.88 -14.25
C VAL A 242 -31.54 27.07 -13.73
N PRO A 243 -30.91 28.13 -13.21
CA PRO A 243 -31.65 29.26 -12.69
C PRO A 243 -32.40 29.99 -13.82
N ASN A 244 -33.73 30.09 -13.70
CA ASN A 244 -34.58 30.78 -14.66
C ASN A 244 -34.51 32.32 -14.57
N ASN A 245 -33.84 32.90 -13.57
CA ASN A 245 -33.66 34.34 -13.40
C ASN A 245 -32.36 34.70 -12.66
N LEU A 246 -31.61 35.68 -13.15
CA LEU A 246 -30.25 36.07 -12.69
C LEU A 246 -30.18 36.85 -11.36
N THR A 247 -31.29 37.10 -10.68
CA THR A 247 -31.39 38.21 -9.70
C THR A 247 -31.44 37.82 -8.22
N SER A 248 -31.27 36.55 -7.85
CA SER A 248 -31.20 36.15 -6.44
C SER A 248 -29.97 35.28 -6.14
N THR A 249 -29.44 35.42 -4.93
CA THR A 249 -28.39 34.55 -4.38
C THR A 249 -28.91 33.11 -4.33
N PHE A 250 -28.57 32.29 -5.33
CA PHE A 250 -28.99 30.89 -5.40
C PHE A 250 -28.18 30.03 -4.44
N LYS A 251 -28.89 29.33 -3.57
CA LYS A 251 -28.37 28.15 -2.89
C LYS A 251 -28.43 27.01 -3.90
N THR A 252 -27.27 26.58 -4.43
CA THR A 252 -27.18 25.42 -5.32
C THR A 252 -27.73 24.19 -4.60
N THR A 253 -28.93 23.75 -4.96
CA THR A 253 -29.48 22.48 -4.46
C THR A 253 -28.97 21.36 -5.36
N VAL A 254 -28.28 20.40 -4.75
CA VAL A 254 -27.84 19.18 -5.42
C VAL A 254 -29.00 18.19 -5.34
N GLU A 255 -29.65 17.91 -6.48
CA GLU A 255 -30.77 16.95 -6.51
C GLU A 255 -30.25 15.52 -6.54
N GLU A 256 -29.27 15.24 -7.40
CA GLU A 256 -28.70 13.91 -7.57
C GLU A 256 -27.21 13.96 -7.87
N VAL A 257 -26.50 12.94 -7.39
CA VAL A 257 -25.05 12.79 -7.52
C VAL A 257 -24.72 11.52 -8.30
N PHE A 258 -23.83 11.66 -9.28
CA PHE A 258 -23.44 10.61 -10.21
C PHE A 258 -21.92 10.41 -10.16
N PRO A 259 -21.43 9.28 -9.65
CA PRO A 259 -20.02 8.93 -9.73
C PRO A 259 -19.64 8.57 -11.17
N VAL A 260 -18.49 9.04 -11.60
CA VAL A 260 -17.83 8.50 -12.79
C VAL A 260 -17.32 7.10 -12.46
N LYS A 261 -17.78 6.09 -13.22
CA LYS A 261 -17.36 4.70 -13.03
C LYS A 261 -16.04 4.46 -13.76
N TYR A 262 -14.93 4.79 -13.12
CA TYR A 262 -13.63 4.50 -13.69
C TYR A 262 -13.43 2.98 -13.78
N GLU A 263 -13.22 2.47 -14.99
CA GLU A 263 -12.56 1.18 -15.17
C GLU A 263 -11.08 1.38 -14.87
N LEU A 264 -10.56 0.49 -14.03
CA LEU A 264 -9.16 0.55 -13.65
C LEU A 264 -8.32 0.02 -14.80
N PRO A 265 -7.14 0.62 -15.08
CA PRO A 265 -6.09 -0.14 -15.70
C PRO A 265 -5.79 -1.32 -14.78
N GLU A 266 -6.28 -2.50 -15.15
CA GLU A 266 -5.68 -3.73 -14.67
C GLU A 266 -4.27 -3.72 -15.23
N SER A 267 -3.26 -3.59 -14.37
CA SER A 267 -1.94 -4.07 -14.76
C SER A 267 -2.07 -5.59 -14.79
N SER A 268 -2.60 -6.11 -15.91
CA SER A 268 -2.77 -7.54 -16.15
C SER A 268 -1.46 -8.30 -15.90
N GLU A 269 -0.33 -7.60 -16.02
CA GLU A 269 1.02 -8.08 -15.74
C GLU A 269 1.35 -8.31 -14.25
N LEU A 270 0.73 -7.55 -13.31
CA LEU A 270 0.92 -7.79 -11.87
C LEU A 270 -0.05 -8.85 -11.32
N GLY A 271 -1.11 -9.16 -12.07
CA GLY A 271 -2.11 -10.18 -11.73
C GLY A 271 -3.03 -9.82 -10.56
N ASP A 272 -3.87 -10.77 -10.17
CA ASP A 272 -4.84 -10.59 -9.10
C ASP A 272 -4.18 -10.73 -7.73
N TYR A 273 -4.48 -9.78 -6.84
CA TYR A 273 -4.09 -9.81 -5.45
C TYR A 273 -4.76 -10.97 -4.72
N THR A 274 -3.97 -11.72 -3.96
CA THR A 274 -4.47 -12.69 -2.98
C THR A 274 -3.67 -12.55 -1.68
N PHE A 275 -4.29 -12.82 -0.52
CA PHE A 275 -3.62 -12.74 0.78
C PHE A 275 -2.38 -13.65 0.86
N PHE A 276 -2.43 -14.78 0.16
CA PHE A 276 -1.48 -15.88 0.32
C PHE A 276 -0.46 -15.98 -0.82
N SER A 277 -0.76 -15.47 -2.01
CA SER A 277 0.09 -15.64 -3.19
C SER A 277 0.63 -14.33 -3.76
N ASN A 278 -0.24 -13.40 -4.08
CA ASN A 278 0.09 -12.18 -4.82
C ASN A 278 -0.25 -10.93 -3.99
N ASN A 279 0.06 -10.99 -2.70
CA ASN A 279 -0.03 -9.84 -1.81
C ASN A 279 1.11 -8.83 -2.10
N CYS A 280 1.29 -7.84 -1.23
CA CYS A 280 2.38 -6.87 -1.35
C CYS A 280 3.76 -7.49 -1.58
N ALA A 281 4.11 -8.57 -0.86
CA ALA A 281 5.38 -9.27 -1.00
C ALA A 281 5.44 -10.09 -2.30
N GLY A 282 4.34 -10.77 -2.64
CA GLY A 282 4.23 -11.55 -3.88
C GLY A 282 4.39 -10.67 -5.13
N ALA A 283 3.70 -9.53 -5.16
CA ALA A 283 3.79 -8.54 -6.22
C ALA A 283 5.21 -7.95 -6.32
N LEU A 284 5.81 -7.56 -5.19
CA LEU A 284 7.19 -7.06 -5.16
C LEU A 284 8.18 -8.10 -5.69
N VAL A 285 8.05 -9.36 -5.30
CA VAL A 285 8.92 -10.44 -5.81
C VAL A 285 8.70 -10.68 -7.30
N ASN A 286 7.48 -10.58 -7.81
CA ASN A 286 7.21 -10.71 -9.25
C ASN A 286 7.81 -9.54 -10.03
N PHE A 287 7.64 -8.32 -9.54
CA PHE A 287 8.28 -7.12 -10.07
C PHE A 287 9.81 -7.26 -10.09
N LEU A 288 10.42 -7.67 -8.96
CA LEU A 288 11.87 -7.90 -8.89
C LEU A 288 12.34 -8.99 -9.87
N LYS A 289 11.54 -10.02 -10.15
CA LYS A 289 11.88 -11.00 -11.19
C LYS A 289 11.82 -10.41 -12.59
N GLN A 290 10.85 -9.55 -12.90
CA GLN A 290 10.70 -8.91 -14.21
C GLN A 290 11.94 -8.08 -14.54
N VAL A 291 12.47 -7.34 -13.55
CA VAL A 291 13.67 -6.51 -13.71
C VAL A 291 14.99 -7.29 -13.63
N GLY A 292 14.94 -8.63 -13.63
CA GLY A 292 16.13 -9.48 -13.63
C GLY A 292 16.83 -9.63 -12.27
N TYR A 293 16.18 -9.24 -11.17
CA TYR A 293 16.77 -9.36 -9.83
C TYR A 293 16.98 -10.84 -9.45
N PRO A 294 18.12 -11.21 -8.83
CA PRO A 294 18.38 -12.60 -8.45
C PRO A 294 17.24 -13.20 -7.61
N TYR A 295 16.77 -14.39 -8.00
CA TYR A 295 15.68 -15.07 -7.29
C TYR A 295 15.95 -16.56 -7.09
N HIS A 296 15.56 -17.09 -5.92
CA HIS A 296 15.70 -18.50 -5.62
C HIS A 296 14.41 -19.28 -5.93
N LYS A 297 14.38 -20.02 -7.06
CA LYS A 297 13.22 -20.82 -7.54
C LYS A 297 12.55 -21.70 -6.47
N LYS A 298 13.32 -22.31 -5.56
CA LYS A 298 12.79 -23.32 -4.61
C LYS A 298 12.02 -22.78 -3.41
N MET A 299 11.82 -21.47 -3.27
CA MET A 299 11.18 -20.93 -2.05
C MET A 299 9.66 -20.82 -2.11
N GLY A 300 9.06 -21.04 -3.27
CA GLY A 300 7.61 -21.20 -3.44
C GLY A 300 6.80 -20.14 -2.69
N PHE A 301 5.91 -20.59 -1.81
CA PHE A 301 5.02 -19.76 -1.00
C PHE A 301 5.72 -18.81 -0.02
N LYS A 302 6.90 -19.17 0.51
CA LYS A 302 7.57 -18.38 1.57
C LYS A 302 8.05 -17.01 1.10
N GLY A 303 8.43 -16.89 -0.17
CA GLY A 303 8.80 -15.59 -0.75
C GLY A 303 7.61 -14.63 -0.92
N ARG A 304 6.39 -15.09 -0.66
CA ARG A 304 5.14 -14.32 -0.79
C ARG A 304 4.57 -13.92 0.58
N ILE A 305 5.28 -14.21 1.67
CA ILE A 305 4.90 -13.78 3.02
C ILE A 305 5.83 -12.63 3.40
N PRO A 306 5.31 -11.43 3.71
CA PRO A 306 6.13 -10.28 4.11
C PRO A 306 7.21 -10.64 5.14
N LEU A 307 6.81 -11.25 6.26
CA LEU A 307 7.73 -11.60 7.35
C LEU A 307 8.80 -12.64 6.98
N ALA A 308 8.61 -13.39 5.90
CA ALA A 308 9.61 -14.35 5.40
C ALA A 308 10.41 -13.83 4.21
N LEU A 309 10.09 -12.63 3.69
CA LEU A 309 10.82 -11.98 2.61
C LEU A 309 12.29 -11.63 2.97
N PRO A 310 12.65 -11.26 4.21
CA PRO A 310 14.05 -11.05 4.60
C PRO A 310 14.88 -12.32 4.48
N ASP A 311 14.34 -13.45 4.93
CA ASP A 311 14.93 -14.77 4.75
C ASP A 311 15.11 -15.11 3.27
N TYR A 312 14.16 -14.68 2.44
CA TYR A 312 14.24 -14.81 0.99
C TYR A 312 15.42 -14.02 0.41
N LEU A 313 15.50 -12.73 0.72
CA LEU A 313 16.57 -11.84 0.27
C LEU A 313 17.94 -12.30 0.79
N GLN A 314 18.02 -12.70 2.05
CA GLN A 314 19.27 -13.17 2.64
C GLN A 314 19.79 -14.45 1.98
N ARG A 315 18.92 -15.42 1.65
CA ARG A 315 19.35 -16.65 0.95
C ARG A 315 19.70 -16.40 -0.52
N ALA A 316 19.09 -15.38 -1.14
CA ALA A 316 19.52 -14.86 -2.43
C ALA A 316 20.78 -13.97 -2.32
N LEU A 317 21.27 -13.74 -1.08
CA LEU A 317 22.45 -12.93 -0.74
C LEU A 317 22.31 -11.46 -1.17
N ILE A 318 21.08 -10.97 -1.11
CA ILE A 318 20.65 -9.61 -1.47
C ILE A 318 20.72 -8.67 -0.27
N ASN A 319 20.53 -9.20 0.93
CA ASN A 319 20.72 -8.47 2.18
C ASN A 319 21.65 -9.27 3.11
N PRO A 320 22.95 -8.92 3.16
CA PRO A 320 23.90 -9.57 4.06
C PRO A 320 23.93 -8.97 5.47
N TYR A 321 23.20 -7.87 5.72
CA TYR A 321 23.36 -7.05 6.92
C TYR A 321 22.27 -7.30 7.97
N PRO A 322 22.52 -6.89 9.24
CA PRO A 322 21.51 -6.89 10.28
C PRO A 322 20.29 -6.02 9.90
N ILE A 323 19.19 -6.31 10.58
CA ILE A 323 17.96 -5.53 10.50
C ILE A 323 18.14 -4.15 11.16
N ILE A 324 17.60 -3.11 10.53
CA ILE A 324 17.50 -1.77 11.14
C ILE A 324 16.05 -1.61 11.59
N LYS A 325 15.83 -1.50 12.90
CA LYS A 325 14.47 -1.41 13.46
C LYS A 325 14.06 0.03 13.69
N ILE A 326 12.86 0.39 13.23
CA ILE A 326 12.16 1.61 13.62
C ILE A 326 10.99 1.18 14.51
N HIS A 327 11.15 1.39 15.81
CA HIS A 327 10.16 1.01 16.80
C HIS A 327 8.88 1.83 16.67
N SER A 328 7.75 1.16 16.86
CA SER A 328 6.44 1.80 16.97
C SER A 328 6.35 2.70 18.20
N LEU A 329 5.40 3.65 18.17
CA LEU A 329 5.05 4.43 19.35
C LEU A 329 4.28 3.63 20.41
N ARG A 330 4.17 2.30 20.26
CA ARG A 330 3.43 1.42 21.18
C ARG A 330 4.03 1.43 22.58
N GLU A 331 5.34 1.23 22.71
CA GLU A 331 6.01 1.23 24.03
C GLU A 331 5.84 2.57 24.74
N LEU A 332 5.89 3.67 23.98
CA LEU A 332 5.63 5.00 24.52
C LEU A 332 4.17 5.16 24.96
N LYS A 333 3.19 4.70 24.17
CA LYS A 333 1.77 4.71 24.54
C LYS A 333 1.53 3.94 25.84
N ASP A 334 2.06 2.73 25.94
CA ASP A 334 1.99 1.89 27.14
C ASP A 334 2.63 2.61 28.34
N LYS A 335 3.80 3.23 28.15
CA LYS A 335 4.49 4.00 29.19
C LYS A 335 3.68 5.22 29.65
N VAL A 336 3.08 5.98 28.72
CA VAL A 336 2.23 7.15 29.03
C VAL A 336 0.97 6.71 29.79
N ALA A 337 0.28 5.68 29.32
CA ALA A 337 -0.90 5.13 29.99
C ALA A 337 -0.59 4.70 31.42
N ASN A 338 0.54 4.01 31.63
CA ASN A 338 1.01 3.61 32.97
C ASN A 338 1.36 4.80 33.86
N ILE A 339 2.02 5.84 33.33
CA ILE A 339 2.33 7.07 34.10
C ILE A 339 1.05 7.78 34.55
N LEU A 340 0.04 7.82 33.69
CA LEU A 340 -1.24 8.45 33.95
C LEU A 340 -2.23 7.54 34.70
N GLU A 341 -1.85 6.30 35.01
CA GLU A 341 -2.71 5.31 35.68
C GLU A 341 -4.03 5.06 34.93
N LEU A 342 -3.95 5.10 33.60
CA LEU A 342 -5.09 4.81 32.73
C LEU A 342 -5.34 3.30 32.67
N LYS A 343 -6.62 2.92 32.56
CA LYS A 343 -7.03 1.51 32.47
C LYS A 343 -6.49 0.83 31.21
N ASP A 344 -6.44 1.57 30.10
CA ASP A 344 -5.82 1.14 28.85
C ASP A 344 -5.36 2.36 28.02
N GLU A 345 -4.54 2.10 27.00
CA GLU A 345 -4.00 3.13 26.11
C GLU A 345 -5.06 3.81 25.21
N THR A 346 -6.27 3.27 25.08
CA THR A 346 -7.34 3.93 24.31
C THR A 346 -7.82 5.19 25.01
N TYR A 347 -7.63 5.31 26.33
CA TYR A 347 -7.97 6.53 27.05
C TYR A 347 -7.07 7.72 26.69
N LEU A 348 -5.95 7.51 26.00
CA LEU A 348 -5.14 8.61 25.46
C LEU A 348 -5.84 9.38 24.33
N GLN A 349 -6.95 8.86 23.80
CA GLN A 349 -7.80 9.58 22.85
C GLN A 349 -8.71 10.61 23.52
N TYR A 350 -8.85 10.56 24.86
CA TYR A 350 -9.53 11.61 25.61
C TYR A 350 -8.52 12.70 25.93
N ASP A 351 -8.96 13.95 25.79
CA ASP A 351 -8.11 15.12 25.99
C ASP A 351 -7.41 15.06 27.35
N ILE A 352 -6.09 14.91 27.35
CA ILE A 352 -5.28 14.93 28.57
C ILE A 352 -5.06 16.38 29.02
N ASP A 353 -5.17 16.60 30.33
CA ASP A 353 -5.13 17.93 30.92
C ASP A 353 -3.71 18.43 31.21
N THR A 354 -3.61 19.72 31.56
CA THR A 354 -2.32 20.37 31.87
C THR A 354 -1.58 19.70 33.05
N ALA A 355 -2.30 19.18 34.05
CA ALA A 355 -1.68 18.52 35.20
C ALA A 355 -1.08 17.15 34.81
N GLN A 356 -1.76 16.41 33.94
CA GLN A 356 -1.29 15.17 33.35
C GLN A 356 -0.06 15.40 32.46
N VAL A 357 -0.05 16.42 31.61
CA VAL A 357 1.13 16.79 30.80
C VAL A 357 2.33 17.13 31.68
N LYS A 358 2.13 17.89 32.78
CA LYS A 358 3.19 18.17 33.78
C LYS A 358 3.70 16.90 34.46
N LYS A 359 2.83 15.93 34.76
CA LYS A 359 3.22 14.61 35.30
C LYS A 359 4.10 13.85 34.30
N LEU A 360 3.72 13.87 33.02
CA LEU A 360 4.45 13.22 31.94
C LEU A 360 5.82 13.84 31.68
N GLN A 361 5.91 15.17 31.63
CA GLN A 361 7.17 15.89 31.42
C GLN A 361 8.26 15.47 32.42
N LYS A 362 7.89 15.21 33.68
CA LYS A 362 8.83 14.79 34.74
C LYS A 362 9.31 13.34 34.61
N LYS A 363 8.59 12.51 33.85
CA LYS A 363 8.82 11.05 33.78
C LYS A 363 9.24 10.55 32.40
N LEU A 364 8.99 11.32 31.35
CA LEU A 364 9.42 11.02 29.99
C LEU A 364 10.76 11.69 29.71
N SER A 365 11.61 11.04 28.92
CA SER A 365 12.75 11.72 28.32
C SER A 365 12.27 12.82 27.37
N LEU A 366 13.12 13.79 27.04
CA LEU A 366 12.75 14.89 26.15
C LEU A 366 12.25 14.37 24.78
N ASN A 367 12.88 13.34 24.21
CA ASN A 367 12.48 12.77 22.92
C ASN A 367 11.15 12.01 23.00
N GLU A 368 10.88 11.33 24.11
CA GLU A 368 9.57 10.72 24.37
C GLU A 368 8.50 11.78 24.55
N PHE A 369 8.79 12.84 25.31
CA PHE A 369 7.88 13.94 25.55
C PHE A 369 7.54 14.67 24.24
N ARG A 370 8.52 14.89 23.35
CA ARG A 370 8.30 15.46 22.00
C ARG A 370 7.27 14.68 21.18
N LYS A 371 7.17 13.37 21.35
CA LYS A 371 6.20 12.51 20.63
C LYS A 371 4.81 12.50 21.24
N LEU A 372 4.58 13.22 22.35
CA LEU A 372 3.32 13.13 23.10
C LEU A 372 2.11 13.50 22.23
N ASN A 373 2.22 14.55 21.42
CA ASN A 373 1.13 15.00 20.53
C ASN A 373 0.84 14.02 19.37
N GLU A 374 1.69 13.02 19.14
CA GLU A 374 1.44 11.95 18.16
C GLU A 374 0.66 10.77 18.75
N ILE A 375 0.60 10.68 20.08
CA ILE A 375 0.08 9.51 20.78
C ILE A 375 -1.09 9.80 21.71
N ALA A 376 -1.29 11.07 22.08
CA ALA A 376 -2.36 11.51 22.95
C ALA A 376 -3.00 12.78 22.39
N THR A 377 -4.31 12.93 22.60
CA THR A 377 -5.01 14.18 22.33
C THR A 377 -4.85 15.10 23.54
N LEU A 378 -4.43 16.33 23.32
CA LEU A 378 -4.21 17.32 24.38
C LEU A 378 -5.37 18.32 24.36
N ASP A 379 -5.91 18.68 25.52
CA ASP A 379 -6.80 19.85 25.58
C ASP A 379 -6.03 21.13 25.16
N LEU A 380 -6.75 22.22 24.90
CA LEU A 380 -6.12 23.45 24.42
C LEU A 380 -5.10 24.05 25.40
N GLU A 381 -5.32 23.96 26.71
CA GLU A 381 -4.41 24.50 27.72
C GLU A 381 -3.17 23.61 27.87
N ALA A 382 -3.38 22.29 27.87
CA ALA A 382 -2.36 21.26 27.89
C ALA A 382 -1.47 21.35 26.65
N PHE A 383 -2.06 21.58 25.47
CA PHE A 383 -1.34 21.81 24.22
C PHE A 383 -0.49 23.08 24.29
N LYS A 384 -1.03 24.20 24.80
CA LYS A 384 -0.27 25.44 24.98
C LYS A 384 0.92 25.23 25.93
N TYR A 385 0.71 24.54 27.04
CA TYR A 385 1.77 24.20 27.98
C TYR A 385 2.83 23.30 27.31
N TYR A 386 2.42 22.19 26.69
CA TYR A 386 3.31 21.30 25.95
C TYR A 386 4.12 22.09 24.91
N ALA A 387 3.47 22.92 24.09
CA ALA A 387 4.12 23.71 23.05
C ALA A 387 5.16 24.68 23.63
N SER A 388 4.89 25.32 24.78
CA SER A 388 5.87 26.20 25.42
C SER A 388 7.11 25.43 25.87
N GLN A 389 6.92 24.23 26.45
CA GLN A 389 8.04 23.38 26.88
C GLN A 389 8.88 22.91 25.68
N ILE A 390 8.25 22.61 24.53
CA ILE A 390 8.96 22.17 23.33
C ILE A 390 9.70 23.33 22.66
N GLN A 391 9.11 24.54 22.63
CA GLN A 391 9.73 25.74 22.04
C GLN A 391 11.03 26.16 22.75
N GLU A 392 11.13 25.90 24.05
CA GLU A 392 12.35 26.14 24.83
C GLU A 392 13.50 25.17 24.47
N THR A 393 13.21 24.11 23.70
CA THR A 393 14.20 23.10 23.31
C THR A 393 14.67 23.26 21.87
N LYS A 394 15.90 22.80 21.58
CA LYS A 394 16.45 22.79 20.23
C LYS A 394 15.54 21.98 19.29
N SER A 395 15.06 22.60 18.21
CA SER A 395 14.32 21.89 17.16
C SER A 395 15.12 20.69 16.65
N ILE A 396 14.46 19.54 16.53
CA ILE A 396 15.02 18.32 15.94
C ILE A 396 14.26 17.96 14.67
N SER A 397 14.91 17.27 13.73
CA SER A 397 14.25 16.82 12.51
C SER A 397 13.26 15.68 12.79
N PHE A 398 12.38 15.41 11.83
CA PHE A 398 11.52 14.23 11.89
C PHE A 398 12.34 12.94 11.95
N ASP A 399 13.44 12.87 11.21
CA ASP A 399 14.35 11.71 11.22
C ASP A 399 14.97 11.49 12.59
N GLU A 400 15.47 12.55 13.23
CA GLU A 400 16.04 12.47 14.57
C GLU A 400 14.99 12.07 15.60
N LEU A 401 13.77 12.63 15.50
CA LEU A 401 12.66 12.29 16.40
C LEU A 401 12.32 10.79 16.30
N HIS A 402 12.22 10.26 15.09
CA HIS A 402 11.81 8.87 14.86
C HIS A 402 12.98 7.88 14.75
N GLY A 403 14.23 8.32 14.93
CA GLY A 403 15.40 7.46 14.79
C GLY A 403 15.59 6.93 13.36
N ILE A 404 15.18 7.68 12.35
CA ILE A 404 15.37 7.32 10.95
C ILE A 404 16.80 7.68 10.58
N THR A 405 17.67 6.67 10.52
CA THR A 405 19.07 6.88 10.15
C THR A 405 19.31 6.38 8.73
N LYS A 406 20.02 7.18 7.92
CA LYS A 406 20.56 6.73 6.64
C LYS A 406 21.80 5.87 6.89
N ALA A 407 21.87 4.73 6.21
CA ALA A 407 23.07 3.90 6.25
C ALA A 407 24.17 4.54 5.37
N PRO A 408 25.46 4.33 5.65
CA PRO A 408 26.53 4.82 4.79
C PRO A 408 26.36 4.31 3.35
N ASP A 409 26.60 5.19 2.36
CA ASP A 409 26.37 4.89 0.93
C ASP A 409 27.09 3.60 0.48
N ALA A 410 28.30 3.35 1.02
CA ALA A 410 29.07 2.14 0.76
C ALA A 410 28.28 0.84 1.07
N LEU A 411 27.39 0.85 2.06
CA LEU A 411 26.62 -0.35 2.43
C LEU A 411 25.60 -0.74 1.35
N TYR A 412 25.20 0.16 0.46
CA TYR A 412 24.28 -0.15 -0.63
C TYR A 412 24.97 -0.72 -1.86
N GLU A 413 26.31 -0.65 -1.95
CA GLU A 413 27.05 -0.94 -3.18
C GLU A 413 27.49 -2.41 -3.31
N ILE A 414 27.49 -2.91 -4.56
CA ILE A 414 28.11 -4.20 -4.90
C ILE A 414 29.59 -3.97 -5.15
N CYS A 415 30.44 -4.43 -4.23
CA CYS A 415 31.87 -4.21 -4.35
C CYS A 415 32.54 -5.02 -5.47
N ASN A 416 33.30 -4.33 -6.31
CA ASN A 416 34.11 -4.90 -7.39
C ASN A 416 35.63 -4.76 -7.17
N ASN A 417 36.05 -4.11 -6.07
CA ASN A 417 37.45 -3.86 -5.76
C ASN A 417 37.69 -3.84 -4.23
N SER A 418 38.97 -3.91 -3.84
CA SER A 418 39.37 -3.95 -2.43
C SER A 418 39.06 -2.67 -1.66
N LYS A 419 39.09 -1.50 -2.32
CA LYS A 419 38.77 -0.22 -1.69
C LYS A 419 37.31 -0.19 -1.24
N CYS A 420 36.37 -0.56 -2.11
CA CYS A 420 34.96 -0.69 -1.77
C CYS A 420 34.74 -1.65 -0.59
N GLU A 421 35.44 -2.79 -0.58
CA GLU A 421 35.35 -3.74 0.54
C GLU A 421 35.80 -3.10 1.86
N GLN A 422 36.87 -2.30 1.88
CA GLN A 422 37.29 -1.55 3.06
C GLN A 422 36.27 -0.49 3.46
N ASP A 423 35.70 0.23 2.50
CA ASP A 423 34.66 1.24 2.75
C ASP A 423 33.39 0.61 3.36
N VAL A 424 32.99 -0.57 2.88
CA VAL A 424 31.87 -1.35 3.47
C VAL A 424 32.21 -1.80 4.89
N ILE A 425 33.40 -2.36 5.12
CA ILE A 425 33.81 -2.79 6.46
C ILE A 425 33.77 -1.60 7.42
N LYS A 426 34.36 -0.46 7.03
CA LYS A 426 34.34 0.76 7.82
C LYS A 426 32.90 1.22 8.10
N GLY A 427 32.06 1.30 7.07
CA GLY A 427 30.66 1.70 7.22
C GLY A 427 29.85 0.77 8.11
N LEU A 428 30.13 -0.54 8.11
CA LEU A 428 29.49 -1.49 9.02
C LEU A 428 29.88 -1.23 10.47
N GLU A 429 31.17 -1.06 10.72
CA GLU A 429 31.71 -0.83 12.06
C GLU A 429 31.23 0.52 12.63
N GLU A 430 31.13 1.55 11.79
CA GLU A 430 30.59 2.86 12.17
C GLU A 430 29.09 2.83 12.43
N PHE A 431 28.30 2.15 11.58
CA PHE A 431 26.85 2.18 11.66
C PHE A 431 26.25 1.17 12.64
N TYR A 432 26.76 -0.06 12.68
CA TYR A 432 26.28 -1.13 13.57
C TYR A 432 27.14 -1.33 14.82
N GLY A 433 28.27 -0.63 14.93
CA GLY A 433 29.20 -0.72 16.04
C GLY A 433 30.34 -1.71 15.83
N THR A 434 31.34 -1.62 16.72
CA THR A 434 32.59 -2.39 16.62
C THR A 434 32.34 -3.90 16.73
N GLY A 435 32.97 -4.69 15.86
CA GLY A 435 32.83 -6.14 15.76
C GLY A 435 31.65 -6.61 14.90
N SER A 436 30.86 -5.69 14.33
CA SER A 436 29.70 -6.04 13.51
C SER A 436 30.10 -6.85 12.27
N PHE A 437 31.21 -6.51 11.61
CA PHE A 437 31.67 -7.26 10.44
C PHE A 437 32.04 -8.70 10.81
N SER A 438 32.76 -8.89 11.92
CA SER A 438 33.13 -10.22 12.42
C SER A 438 31.91 -11.07 12.73
N LYS A 439 30.89 -10.49 13.37
CA LYS A 439 29.62 -11.17 13.68
C LYS A 439 28.85 -11.57 12.42
N ILE A 440 28.75 -10.67 11.44
CA ILE A 440 28.11 -10.95 10.14
C ILE A 440 28.84 -12.10 9.44
N LYS A 441 30.18 -12.08 9.46
CA LYS A 441 31.03 -13.13 8.90
C LYS A 441 30.80 -14.49 9.55
N GLU A 442 30.70 -14.53 10.87
CA GLU A 442 30.41 -15.76 11.62
C GLU A 442 29.03 -16.32 11.28
N ILE A 443 27.98 -15.49 11.32
CA ILE A 443 26.61 -15.88 10.98
C ILE A 443 26.54 -16.44 9.54
N ASN A 444 27.21 -15.77 8.60
CA ASN A 444 27.23 -16.21 7.20
C ASN A 444 28.07 -17.48 6.99
N LYS A 445 29.14 -17.68 7.77
CA LYS A 445 29.92 -18.93 7.78
C LYS A 445 29.05 -20.09 8.27
N GLU A 446 28.28 -19.92 9.33
CA GLU A 446 27.36 -20.97 9.80
C GLU A 446 26.26 -21.30 8.79
N LYS A 447 25.65 -20.26 8.20
CA LYS A 447 24.59 -20.43 7.19
C LYS A 447 25.12 -21.09 5.93
N SER A 448 26.30 -20.70 5.45
CA SER A 448 26.94 -21.33 4.29
C SER A 448 27.30 -22.79 4.57
N LEU A 449 27.84 -23.12 5.74
CA LEU A 449 28.11 -24.51 6.15
C LEU A 449 26.83 -25.34 6.18
N LYS A 450 25.75 -24.85 6.83
CA LYS A 450 24.45 -25.55 6.85
C LYS A 450 23.88 -25.74 5.46
N SER A 451 24.01 -24.73 4.58
CA SER A 451 23.53 -24.77 3.20
C SER A 451 24.34 -25.73 2.34
N ILE A 452 25.67 -25.76 2.50
CA ILE A 452 26.58 -26.72 1.85
C ILE A 452 26.29 -28.15 2.33
N THR A 453 26.09 -28.36 3.63
CA THR A 453 25.78 -29.69 4.19
C THR A 453 24.42 -30.20 3.70
N ARG A 454 23.39 -29.34 3.68
CA ARG A 454 22.08 -29.67 3.10
C ARG A 454 22.20 -29.93 1.60
N TRP A 455 22.93 -29.09 0.86
CA TRP A 455 23.17 -29.29 -0.56
C TRP A 455 23.87 -30.61 -0.85
N LYS A 456 24.93 -30.96 -0.10
CA LYS A 456 25.63 -32.25 -0.20
C LYS A 456 24.66 -33.41 0.03
N ARG A 457 23.83 -33.35 1.08
CA ARG A 457 22.80 -34.36 1.37
C ARG A 457 21.78 -34.52 0.22
N ASP A 458 21.32 -33.40 -0.34
CA ASP A 458 20.33 -33.36 -1.41
C ASP A 458 20.91 -33.77 -2.79
N HIS A 459 22.23 -33.71 -2.97
CA HIS A 459 22.91 -33.98 -4.25
C HIS A 459 23.71 -35.29 -4.25
N ASP A 460 24.17 -35.79 -3.10
CA ASP A 460 24.74 -37.15 -2.98
C ASP A 460 23.66 -38.23 -3.22
N THR A 461 22.37 -37.88 -3.14
CA THR A 461 21.24 -38.75 -3.51
C THR A 461 20.87 -38.69 -5.00
N LYS A 462 21.44 -37.77 -5.79
CA LYS A 462 21.18 -37.64 -7.24
C LYS A 462 22.49 -37.39 -8.00
N ARG A 463 23.10 -38.46 -8.51
CA ARG A 463 24.27 -38.42 -9.41
C ARG A 463 24.06 -37.41 -10.55
N ARG A 464 24.67 -36.23 -10.46
CA ARG A 464 24.96 -35.34 -11.59
C ARG A 464 26.33 -34.69 -11.38
N GLU A 465 26.99 -34.46 -12.51
CA GLU A 465 28.41 -34.09 -12.64
C GLU A 465 28.82 -32.88 -11.79
N ARG A 466 30.01 -33.00 -11.20
CA ARG A 466 30.61 -32.04 -10.29
C ARG A 466 31.21 -30.87 -11.05
N VAL A 467 30.64 -29.67 -10.92
CA VAL A 467 31.40 -28.43 -11.15
C VAL A 467 32.09 -28.06 -9.83
N ILE A 468 33.38 -28.38 -9.71
CA ILE A 468 34.20 -28.00 -8.56
C ILE A 468 34.63 -26.54 -8.74
N THR A 469 34.18 -25.65 -7.86
CA THR A 469 34.74 -24.30 -7.72
C THR A 469 35.35 -24.13 -6.34
N ARG A 470 36.63 -23.74 -6.29
CA ARG A 470 37.37 -23.43 -5.05
C ARG A 470 36.71 -22.24 -4.31
N PRO A 471 36.63 -22.26 -2.96
CA PRO A 471 36.04 -21.16 -2.20
C PRO A 471 36.99 -19.96 -2.16
N TYR A 472 36.48 -18.79 -2.53
CA TYR A 472 37.14 -17.50 -2.25
C TYR A 472 36.92 -17.14 -0.77
N LYS A 473 37.97 -16.63 -0.11
CA LYS A 473 37.92 -16.08 1.25
C LYS A 473 37.55 -14.60 1.17
N GLY A 474 36.26 -14.27 1.18
CA GLY A 474 35.81 -12.87 1.24
C GLY A 474 34.29 -12.80 1.23
N LEU A 475 33.68 -12.07 2.16
CA LEU A 475 32.23 -12.03 2.36
C LEU A 475 31.48 -11.26 1.27
N LEU A 476 32.19 -10.47 0.47
CA LEU A 476 31.59 -9.42 -0.35
C LEU A 476 31.53 -9.74 -1.84
N VAL A 477 32.05 -10.90 -2.25
CA VAL A 477 31.88 -11.42 -3.59
C VAL A 477 31.77 -12.93 -3.49
N ASN A 478 30.57 -13.44 -3.26
CA ASN A 478 30.35 -14.85 -3.52
C ASN A 478 30.54 -15.01 -5.04
N LYS A 479 31.61 -15.69 -5.46
CA LYS A 479 31.79 -16.06 -6.87
C LYS A 479 30.55 -16.78 -7.40
N LYS A 480 29.73 -17.45 -6.58
CA LYS A 480 28.42 -17.95 -7.01
C LYS A 480 27.35 -16.87 -7.16
N ILE A 481 27.35 -15.76 -6.41
CA ILE A 481 26.48 -14.61 -6.73
C ILE A 481 26.98 -13.99 -8.03
N LEU A 482 28.27 -13.70 -8.17
CA LEU A 482 28.81 -13.17 -9.43
C LEU A 482 28.70 -14.16 -10.59
N ASP A 483 28.80 -15.47 -10.38
CA ASP A 483 28.66 -16.49 -11.44
C ASP A 483 27.18 -16.82 -11.67
N HIS A 484 26.30 -16.66 -10.69
CA HIS A 484 24.85 -16.78 -10.88
C HIS A 484 24.32 -15.52 -11.56
N GLN A 485 24.74 -14.34 -11.12
CA GLN A 485 24.55 -13.06 -11.81
C GLN A 485 25.18 -13.12 -13.20
N LYS A 486 26.45 -13.49 -13.39
CA LYS A 486 27.06 -13.65 -14.73
C LYS A 486 26.36 -14.72 -15.58
N ARG A 487 25.86 -15.82 -15.01
CA ARG A 487 25.03 -16.81 -15.76
C ARG A 487 23.62 -16.30 -16.07
N PHE A 488 23.10 -15.33 -15.31
CA PHE A 488 21.80 -14.70 -15.55
C PHE A 488 21.90 -13.46 -16.45
N TYR A 489 23.02 -12.73 -16.41
CA TYR A 489 23.36 -11.57 -17.24
C TYR A 489 24.09 -11.96 -18.55
N LEU A 490 24.32 -13.26 -18.80
CA LEU A 490 24.72 -13.80 -20.11
C LEU A 490 23.49 -14.17 -21.00
N LEU A 491 22.37 -13.50 -20.77
CA LEU A 491 21.39 -13.19 -21.81
C LEU A 491 21.58 -11.67 -22.00
N ASP A 492 22.47 -11.21 -22.86
CA ASP A 492 22.18 -11.21 -24.28
C ASP A 492 23.44 -10.91 -25.13
N SER A 493 23.88 -11.89 -25.94
CA SER A 493 24.66 -11.66 -27.15
C SER A 493 23.98 -12.29 -28.37
N ARG A 494 22.65 -12.45 -28.30
CA ARG A 494 21.80 -12.94 -29.38
C ARG A 494 20.43 -12.28 -29.30
N TRP A 495 20.42 -10.99 -29.62
CA TRP A 495 19.40 -10.30 -30.38
C TRP A 495 20.09 -9.51 -31.49
#